data_AF-A0A926BM74-F1
#
_entry.id   AF-A0A926BM74-F1
#
_cell.length_a   1.000
_cell.length_b   1.000
_cell.length_c   1.000
_cell.angle_alpha   90.00
_cell.angle_beta   90.00
_cell.angle_gamma   90.00
#
_symmetry.space_group_name_H-M   'P 1'
#
loop_
_entity.id
_entity.type
_entity.pdbx_description
1 polymer ?
#
loop_
_entity_poly.entity_id
_entity_poly.type
_entity_poly.pdbx_seq_one_letter_code
_entity_poly.pdbx_strand_id
1 'polypeptide(L)'
;YCGVFNDDNEAGQYYNAILHDEVSETLGSGRGISGQDVGRGAMDYGYITKNEVDCRAINIDLQVDQINYTAILHHDTPEKFYVREEVAINLNFGGTFNVENSLAAAGYGAARNLSPDIIAEGLRTCKPVPGRFEPVKAGQDFAVLVDYAHTPDGLDNVLKSARPLTTGKLIAVFGCGGDRDKTKRPLMGRIAKTLSDIAIATSDNPRTENPDAILDDVLAGMTDADGSATVYREADRRTAIALAVSLAAPGDTIVIAGKGHETYQIVGTETFPFDDRQVAREEIERAAKGKP
;
A
#
# COMPACT_ATOMS: atom_id res chain seq x y z
N TYR A 1 -3.62 10.25 10.79
CA TYR A 1 -3.41 9.04 9.97
C TYR A 1 -3.62 7.86 10.89
N CYS A 2 -4.57 6.97 10.59
CA CYS A 2 -4.71 5.71 11.29
C CYS A 2 -3.86 4.68 10.55
N GLY A 3 -2.56 4.66 10.80
CA GLY A 3 -1.68 3.64 10.26
C GLY A 3 -1.73 2.44 11.18
N VAL A 4 -2.39 1.35 10.77
CA VAL A 4 -2.35 0.09 11.50
C VAL A 4 -1.02 -0.58 11.21
N PHE A 5 -0.18 -0.65 12.21
CA PHE A 5 0.89 -1.63 12.28
C PHE A 5 0.66 -2.38 13.58
N ASN A 6 0.23 -3.64 13.48
CA ASN A 6 0.25 -4.55 14.61
C ASN A 6 1.62 -5.26 14.54
N ASP A 7 2.58 -4.75 15.30
CA ASP A 7 3.67 -5.60 15.75
C ASP A 7 3.05 -6.57 16.78
N ASP A 8 3.26 -7.85 16.54
CA ASP A 8 2.92 -9.00 17.40
C ASP A 8 1.56 -9.72 17.19
N ASN A 9 1.72 -10.97 16.72
CA ASN A 9 0.96 -12.20 16.96
C ASN A 9 -0.31 -12.58 16.18
N GLU A 10 -0.17 -13.81 15.62
CA GLU A 10 -1.09 -14.96 15.53
C GLU A 10 -2.59 -14.77 15.22
N ALA A 11 -2.98 -15.48 14.15
CA ALA A 11 -4.33 -15.91 13.79
C ALA A 11 -5.25 -14.87 13.13
N GLY A 12 -5.31 -14.95 11.79
CA GLY A 12 -6.56 -15.03 11.01
C GLY A 12 -7.60 -13.91 11.16
N GLN A 13 -7.74 -13.13 10.08
CA GLN A 13 -8.95 -12.37 9.70
C GLN A 13 -9.52 -11.42 10.76
N TYR A 14 -9.05 -10.18 10.85
CA TYR A 14 -9.84 -8.95 11.08
C TYR A 14 -8.90 -7.74 10.87
N TYR A 15 -9.16 -6.90 9.87
CA TYR A 15 -8.41 -5.65 9.66
C TYR A 15 -8.87 -4.63 10.71
N ASN A 16 -8.22 -4.61 11.87
CA ASN A 16 -8.50 -3.64 12.92
C ASN A 16 -7.72 -2.34 12.65
N ALA A 17 -8.44 -1.27 12.30
CA ALA A 17 -7.89 0.08 12.36
C ALA A 17 -7.70 0.53 13.81
N ILE A 18 -6.60 0.12 14.46
CA ILE A 18 -6.29 0.55 15.83
C ILE A 18 -5.77 1.99 15.77
N LEU A 19 -6.67 2.93 16.03
CA LEU A 19 -6.32 4.30 16.42
C LEU A 19 -5.67 4.24 17.81
N HIS A 20 -4.40 4.63 17.93
CA HIS A 20 -3.67 4.69 19.20
C HIS A 20 -4.41 5.58 20.23
N ASP A 21 -4.43 5.10 21.48
CA ASP A 21 -4.88 5.62 22.79
C ASP A 21 -5.82 6.84 22.88
N GLU A 22 -5.56 7.96 22.19
CA GLU A 22 -6.42 9.16 22.26
C GLU A 22 -7.84 8.92 21.73
N VAL A 23 -7.99 8.00 20.76
CA VAL A 23 -9.31 7.65 20.21
C VAL A 23 -10.01 6.61 21.08
N SER A 24 -9.28 5.68 21.70
CA SER A 24 -9.84 4.70 22.64
C SER A 24 -10.44 5.38 23.89
N GLU A 25 -9.76 6.41 24.43
CA GLU A 25 -10.27 7.20 25.55
C GLU A 25 -11.50 8.04 25.18
N THR A 26 -11.58 8.53 23.93
CA THR A 26 -12.75 9.27 23.42
C THR A 26 -13.94 8.35 23.11
N LEU A 27 -13.66 7.09 22.74
CA LEU A 27 -14.66 6.13 22.29
C LEU A 27 -15.22 5.23 23.40
N GLY A 28 -14.53 5.07 24.53
CA GLY A 28 -14.94 4.17 25.61
C GLY A 28 -14.58 2.71 25.33
N SER A 29 -14.35 1.94 26.39
CA SER A 29 -13.85 0.56 26.31
C SER A 29 -14.78 -0.38 25.53
N GLY A 30 -14.22 -1.09 24.54
CA GLY A 30 -14.92 -2.13 23.76
C GLY A 30 -15.36 -1.76 22.34
N ARG A 31 -14.86 -0.65 21.77
CA ARG A 31 -15.18 -0.22 20.39
C ARG A 31 -13.97 -0.42 19.47
N GLY A 32 -14.17 -1.10 18.33
CA GLY A 32 -13.15 -1.35 17.31
C GLY A 32 -13.69 -1.10 15.90
N ILE A 33 -12.81 -0.76 14.97
CA ILE A 33 -13.12 -0.50 13.55
C ILE A 33 -12.83 -1.78 12.75
N SER A 34 -13.82 -2.30 12.01
CA SER A 34 -13.63 -3.42 11.09
C SER A 34 -14.12 -3.07 9.67
N GLY A 35 -13.31 -3.33 8.65
CA GLY A 35 -13.70 -3.26 7.24
C GLY A 35 -13.92 -4.66 6.65
N GLN A 36 -14.93 -4.81 5.78
CA GLN A 36 -15.13 -6.03 4.99
C GLN A 36 -15.45 -5.66 3.54
N ASP A 37 -14.73 -6.28 2.59
CA ASP A 37 -15.08 -6.23 1.16
C ASP A 37 -16.35 -7.05 0.92
N VAL A 38 -17.43 -6.37 0.57
CA VAL A 38 -18.75 -6.98 0.29
C VAL A 38 -18.99 -7.22 -1.21
N GLY A 39 -17.99 -6.95 -2.06
CA GLY A 39 -18.10 -7.03 -3.52
C GLY A 39 -18.93 -5.89 -4.13
N ARG A 40 -18.80 -5.71 -5.45
CA ARG A 40 -19.40 -4.63 -6.27
C ARG A 40 -18.83 -3.22 -6.06
N GLY A 41 -17.57 -3.11 -5.63
CA GLY A 41 -16.91 -1.80 -5.46
C GLY A 41 -17.52 -0.96 -4.33
N ALA A 42 -18.07 -1.65 -3.32
CA ALA A 42 -18.59 -1.04 -2.12
C ALA A 42 -17.86 -1.63 -0.91
N MET A 43 -17.42 -0.76 0.01
CA MET A 43 -16.76 -1.17 1.26
C MET A 43 -17.55 -0.59 2.44
N ASP A 44 -17.89 -1.45 3.40
CA ASP A 44 -18.71 -1.12 4.57
C ASP A 44 -17.81 -0.84 5.80
N TYR A 45 -17.98 0.31 6.47
CA TYR A 45 -17.26 0.72 7.69
C TYR A 45 -18.21 1.36 8.71
N GLY A 46 -18.48 0.79 9.88
CA GLY A 46 -19.45 1.42 10.79
C GLY A 46 -19.39 1.00 12.24
N TYR A 47 -20.01 1.80 13.12
CA TYR A 47 -20.24 1.48 14.52
C TYR A 47 -21.36 0.44 14.59
N ILE A 48 -21.07 -0.76 15.09
CA ILE A 48 -22.14 -1.72 15.36
C ILE A 48 -22.88 -1.27 16.63
N THR A 49 -23.92 -0.48 16.47
CA THR A 49 -25.11 -0.64 17.31
C THR A 49 -26.14 -1.38 16.48
N LYS A 50 -26.66 -2.49 17.02
CA LYS A 50 -27.62 -3.44 16.42
C LYS A 50 -28.25 -2.96 15.09
N ASN A 51 -27.56 -3.24 13.97
CA ASN A 51 -28.05 -3.39 12.58
C ASN A 51 -27.84 -2.29 11.52
N GLU A 52 -27.07 -1.21 11.70
CA GLU A 52 -26.77 -0.29 10.59
C GLU A 52 -25.29 0.14 10.58
N VAL A 53 -24.66 0.19 9.40
CA VAL A 53 -23.25 0.55 9.18
C VAL A 53 -23.17 2.07 8.95
N ASP A 54 -22.41 2.80 9.76
CA ASP A 54 -22.44 4.29 9.77
C ASP A 54 -21.62 5.00 8.70
N CYS A 55 -20.70 4.33 8.01
CA CYS A 55 -19.92 4.89 6.91
C CYS A 55 -19.74 3.86 5.77
N ARG A 56 -19.85 4.28 4.51
CA ARG A 56 -19.67 3.35 3.38
C ARG A 56 -19.07 4.05 2.18
N ALA A 57 -18.14 3.41 1.50
CA ALA A 57 -17.65 3.87 0.20
C ALA A 57 -18.40 3.13 -0.91
N ILE A 58 -18.93 3.86 -1.89
CA ILE A 58 -19.57 3.32 -3.10
C ILE A 58 -19.05 4.06 -4.33
N ASN A 59 -19.27 3.50 -5.52
CA ASN A 59 -18.85 4.10 -6.81
C ASN A 59 -17.36 4.44 -6.84
N ILE A 60 -16.53 3.51 -6.36
CA ILE A 60 -15.08 3.71 -6.23
C ILE A 60 -14.43 3.67 -7.62
N ASP A 61 -13.84 4.80 -8.02
CA ASP A 61 -12.95 4.97 -9.16
C ASP A 61 -11.50 5.05 -8.65
N LEU A 62 -10.69 4.06 -9.04
CA LEU A 62 -9.31 3.92 -8.61
C LEU A 62 -8.38 4.32 -9.74
N GLN A 63 -7.49 5.27 -9.46
CA GLN A 63 -6.41 5.67 -10.34
C GLN A 63 -5.07 5.55 -9.60
N VAL A 64 -3.98 5.61 -10.36
CA VAL A 64 -2.61 5.47 -9.82
C VAL A 64 -2.30 6.53 -8.76
N ASP A 65 -2.77 7.75 -8.96
CA ASP A 65 -2.49 8.90 -8.09
C ASP A 65 -3.75 9.60 -7.58
N GLN A 66 -4.93 9.03 -7.81
CA GLN A 66 -6.20 9.59 -7.35
C GLN A 66 -7.18 8.48 -7.01
N ILE A 67 -8.08 8.78 -6.07
CA ILE A 67 -9.22 7.92 -5.75
C ILE A 67 -10.44 8.82 -5.65
N ASN A 68 -11.49 8.47 -6.39
CA ASN A 68 -12.78 9.15 -6.31
C ASN A 68 -13.83 8.13 -5.86
N TYR A 69 -14.65 8.50 -4.88
CA TYR A 69 -15.76 7.65 -4.44
C TYR A 69 -16.84 8.49 -3.79
N THR A 70 -18.02 7.90 -3.62
CA THR A 70 -19.09 8.50 -2.80
C THR A 70 -19.04 7.87 -1.42
N ALA A 71 -18.84 8.67 -0.38
CA ALA A 71 -19.02 8.22 1.00
C ALA A 71 -20.49 8.43 1.40
N ILE A 72 -21.10 7.39 1.94
CA ILE A 72 -22.33 7.50 2.72
C ILE A 72 -21.89 7.73 4.16
N LEU A 73 -22.25 8.86 4.76
CA LEU A 73 -21.92 9.21 6.14
C LEU A 73 -23.20 9.39 6.95
N HIS A 74 -23.19 8.87 8.18
CA HIS A 74 -24.24 9.14 9.15
C HIS A 74 -23.73 10.16 10.17
N HIS A 75 -24.48 11.24 10.39
CA HIS A 75 -24.14 12.27 11.38
C HIS A 75 -25.38 12.87 12.02
N ASP A 76 -25.19 13.53 13.16
CA ASP A 76 -26.24 14.30 13.81
C ASP A 76 -26.27 15.75 13.29
N THR A 77 -27.45 16.35 13.30
CA THR A 77 -27.69 17.77 13.07
C THR A 77 -28.42 18.35 14.28
N PRO A 78 -28.42 19.67 14.49
CA PRO A 78 -29.20 20.28 15.58
C PRO A 78 -30.70 19.93 15.53
N GLU A 79 -31.25 19.64 14.34
CA GLU A 79 -32.67 19.37 14.11
C GLU A 79 -33.02 17.87 14.01
N LYS A 80 -32.06 17.00 13.65
CA LYS A 80 -32.28 15.57 13.43
C LYS A 80 -31.09 14.74 13.87
N PHE A 81 -31.37 13.68 14.62
CA PHE A 81 -30.43 12.61 14.90
C PHE A 81 -30.38 11.64 13.71
N TYR A 82 -29.19 11.10 13.42
CA TYR A 82 -28.99 10.05 12.42
C TYR A 82 -29.37 10.45 10.98
N VAL A 83 -28.78 11.52 10.48
CA VAL A 83 -28.92 11.94 9.08
C VAL A 83 -27.93 11.17 8.21
N ARG A 84 -28.45 10.50 7.17
CA ARG A 84 -27.65 9.85 6.13
C ARG A 84 -27.42 10.82 4.98
N GLU A 85 -26.16 11.15 4.71
CA GLU A 85 -25.76 11.99 3.58
C GLU A 85 -24.78 11.27 2.67
N GLU A 86 -24.85 11.57 1.38
CA GLU A 86 -23.90 11.10 0.37
C GLU A 86 -22.97 12.25 0.00
N VAL A 87 -21.67 12.05 0.16
CA VAL A 87 -20.65 13.06 -0.08
C VAL A 87 -19.61 12.52 -1.06
N ALA A 88 -19.26 13.33 -2.06
CA ALA A 88 -18.20 12.99 -2.98
C ALA A 88 -16.83 13.18 -2.29
N ILE A 89 -16.04 12.11 -2.22
CA ILE A 89 -14.67 12.14 -1.71
C ILE A 89 -13.71 12.01 -2.89
N ASN A 90 -12.72 12.90 -2.91
CA ASN A 90 -11.64 12.91 -3.90
C ASN A 90 -10.33 12.92 -3.12
N LEU A 91 -9.49 11.91 -3.31
CA LEU A 91 -8.14 11.85 -2.73
C LEU A 91 -7.12 12.12 -3.83
N ASN A 92 -6.10 12.93 -3.52
CA ASN A 92 -4.99 13.22 -4.43
C ASN A 92 -3.85 12.19 -4.30
N PHE A 93 -4.19 10.94 -3.99
CA PHE A 93 -3.28 9.80 -3.92
C PHE A 93 -4.03 8.49 -4.15
N GLY A 94 -3.31 7.49 -4.66
CA GLY A 94 -3.86 6.17 -5.03
C GLY A 94 -3.81 5.12 -3.91
N GLY A 95 -4.16 3.88 -4.25
CA GLY A 95 -4.09 2.69 -3.39
C GLY A 95 -5.40 2.34 -2.70
N THR A 96 -5.90 1.11 -2.88
CA THR A 96 -7.22 0.70 -2.35
C THR A 96 -7.32 0.82 -0.83
N PHE A 97 -6.24 0.54 -0.11
CA PHE A 97 -6.18 0.73 1.35
C PHE A 97 -6.42 2.19 1.78
N ASN A 98 -6.21 3.17 0.89
CA ASN A 98 -6.50 4.57 1.19
C ASN A 98 -8.00 4.90 1.09
N VAL A 99 -8.81 4.07 0.43
CA VAL A 99 -10.28 4.14 0.58
C VAL A 99 -10.65 3.84 2.04
N GLU A 100 -10.05 2.81 2.62
CA GLU A 100 -10.30 2.40 4.00
C GLU A 100 -9.85 3.47 5.00
N ASN A 101 -8.61 3.95 4.84
CA ASN A 101 -8.03 4.97 5.72
C ASN A 101 -8.81 6.29 5.65
N SER A 102 -9.24 6.70 4.47
CA SER A 102 -10.01 7.94 4.28
C SER A 102 -11.43 7.80 4.82
N LEU A 103 -12.06 6.63 4.69
CA LEU A 103 -13.39 6.39 5.25
C LEU A 103 -13.35 6.31 6.77
N ALA A 104 -12.30 5.73 7.36
CA ALA A 104 -12.07 5.78 8.81
C ALA A 104 -11.89 7.23 9.31
N ALA A 105 -11.15 8.06 8.57
CA ALA A 105 -11.01 9.48 8.88
C ALA A 105 -12.35 10.24 8.73
N ALA A 106 -13.14 9.92 7.69
CA ALA A 106 -14.45 10.49 7.48
C ALA A 106 -15.42 10.13 8.62
N GLY A 107 -15.46 8.87 9.03
CA GLY A 107 -16.28 8.41 10.16
C GLY A 107 -15.88 9.08 11.47
N TYR A 108 -14.58 9.27 11.72
CA TYR A 108 -14.13 10.06 12.87
C TYR A 108 -14.62 11.52 12.79
N GLY A 109 -14.51 12.17 11.63
CA GLY A 109 -15.02 13.52 11.42
C GLY A 109 -16.52 13.63 11.68
N ALA A 110 -17.30 12.68 11.17
CA ALA A 110 -18.74 12.61 11.37
C ALA A 110 -19.09 12.44 12.86
N ALA A 111 -18.40 11.55 13.58
CA ALA A 111 -18.54 11.39 15.04
C ALA A 111 -18.14 12.63 15.84
N ARG A 112 -17.39 13.56 15.22
CA ARG A 112 -17.06 14.87 15.79
C ARG A 112 -18.00 15.99 15.34
N ASN A 113 -19.12 15.65 14.68
CA ASN A 113 -20.12 16.56 14.14
C ASN A 113 -19.54 17.56 13.13
N LEU A 114 -18.50 17.17 12.40
CA LEU A 114 -18.05 17.93 11.23
C LEU A 114 -19.04 17.70 10.09
N SER A 115 -19.36 18.78 9.36
CA SER A 115 -20.21 18.64 8.17
C SER A 115 -19.52 17.78 7.10
N PRO A 116 -20.28 17.03 6.28
CA PRO A 116 -19.71 16.24 5.18
C PRO A 116 -18.83 17.05 4.23
N ASP A 117 -19.19 18.32 3.95
CA ASP A 117 -18.38 19.22 3.12
C ASP A 117 -16.98 19.50 3.73
N ILE A 118 -16.91 19.72 5.05
CA ILE A 118 -15.63 19.93 5.75
C ILE A 118 -14.78 18.65 5.69
N ILE A 119 -15.41 17.49 5.87
CA ILE A 119 -14.73 16.18 5.79
C ILE A 119 -14.16 15.96 4.39
N ALA A 120 -14.98 16.17 3.35
CA ALA A 120 -14.57 16.02 1.96
C ALA A 120 -13.41 16.96 1.61
N GLU A 121 -13.48 18.23 2.01
CA GLU A 121 -12.42 19.21 1.76
C GLU A 121 -11.12 18.87 2.50
N GLY A 122 -11.22 18.42 3.76
CA GLY A 122 -10.06 17.97 4.53
C GLY A 122 -9.37 16.76 3.90
N LEU A 123 -10.14 15.79 3.41
CA LEU A 123 -9.61 14.62 2.71
C LEU A 123 -8.99 14.99 1.36
N ARG A 124 -9.61 15.90 0.61
CA ARG A 124 -9.11 16.39 -0.68
C ARG A 124 -7.80 17.14 -0.56
N THR A 125 -7.63 17.93 0.50
CA THR A 125 -6.42 18.74 0.72
C THR A 125 -5.31 17.99 1.46
N CYS A 126 -5.58 16.76 1.90
CA CYS A 126 -4.60 15.91 2.56
C CYS A 126 -3.42 15.60 1.62
N LYS A 127 -2.21 15.68 2.15
CA LYS A 127 -0.99 15.33 1.42
C LYS A 127 -0.74 13.82 1.51
N PRO A 128 -0.25 13.18 0.43
CA PRO A 128 0.19 11.80 0.50
C PRO A 128 1.32 11.63 1.51
N VAL A 129 1.36 10.46 2.16
CA VAL A 129 2.50 10.08 2.99
C VAL A 129 3.64 9.67 2.06
N PRO A 130 4.83 10.28 2.19
CA PRO A 130 5.99 9.88 1.39
C PRO A 130 6.27 8.38 1.52
N GLY A 131 6.51 7.73 0.38
CA GLY A 131 6.83 6.31 0.29
C GLY A 131 5.68 5.37 0.64
N ARG A 132 4.42 5.82 0.48
CA ARG A 132 3.21 4.98 0.61
C ARG A 132 2.40 5.07 -0.67
N PHE A 133 2.42 4.00 -1.45
CA PHE A 133 1.82 3.92 -2.78
C PHE A 133 2.18 5.14 -3.65
N GLU A 134 3.44 5.61 -3.55
CA GLU A 134 3.86 6.88 -4.11
C GLU A 134 4.16 6.70 -5.61
N PRO A 135 3.44 7.39 -6.51
CA PRO A 135 3.66 7.25 -7.94
C PRO A 135 4.93 7.99 -8.39
N VAL A 136 5.77 7.32 -9.17
CA VAL A 136 6.94 7.92 -9.82
C VAL A 136 6.62 8.21 -11.29
N LYS A 137 6.43 9.49 -11.61
CA LYS A 137 6.13 9.96 -12.98
C LYS A 137 7.35 10.63 -13.60
N ALA A 138 7.85 10.09 -14.70
CA ALA A 138 9.00 10.57 -15.45
C ALA A 138 8.80 10.49 -16.99
N GLY A 139 7.53 10.54 -17.43
CA GLY A 139 7.16 10.57 -18.87
C GLY A 139 6.93 9.21 -19.52
N GLN A 140 6.94 8.13 -18.74
CA GLN A 140 6.66 6.76 -19.21
C GLN A 140 5.15 6.46 -19.37
N ASP A 141 4.83 5.38 -20.08
CA ASP A 141 3.48 4.87 -20.37
C ASP A 141 3.05 3.65 -19.52
N PHE A 142 3.83 3.34 -18.49
CA PHE A 142 3.54 2.34 -17.45
C PHE A 142 3.56 2.99 -16.06
N ALA A 143 2.88 2.37 -15.10
CA ALA A 143 2.87 2.88 -13.72
C ALA A 143 4.11 2.42 -12.96
N VAL A 144 4.64 3.28 -12.09
CA VAL A 144 5.67 2.92 -11.10
C VAL A 144 5.22 3.44 -9.74
N LEU A 145 5.16 2.55 -8.77
CA LEU A 145 4.71 2.80 -7.40
C LEU A 145 5.81 2.43 -6.43
N VAL A 146 6.15 3.33 -5.50
CA VAL A 146 7.09 3.07 -4.41
C VAL A 146 6.32 2.95 -3.09
N ASP A 147 6.56 1.86 -2.36
CA ASP A 147 5.91 1.59 -1.08
C ASP A 147 6.88 1.04 -0.01
N TYR A 148 6.55 1.28 1.25
CA TYR A 148 7.31 0.84 2.42
C TYR A 148 7.00 -0.60 2.87
N ALA A 149 6.12 -1.30 2.17
CA ALA A 149 5.78 -2.69 2.43
C ALA A 149 7.04 -3.58 2.54
N HIS A 150 7.42 -3.91 3.77
CA HIS A 150 8.58 -4.74 4.11
C HIS A 150 8.20 -5.94 5.00
N THR A 151 6.90 -6.20 5.13
CA THR A 151 6.31 -7.36 5.83
C THR A 151 5.49 -8.18 4.83
N PRO A 152 5.19 -9.46 5.11
CA PRO A 152 4.33 -10.27 4.25
C PRO A 152 2.98 -9.59 3.97
N ASP A 153 2.26 -9.17 5.01
CA ASP A 153 0.96 -8.53 4.86
C ASP A 153 1.03 -7.20 4.10
N GLY A 154 2.09 -6.41 4.34
CA GLY A 154 2.32 -5.17 3.59
C GLY A 154 2.50 -5.45 2.10
N LEU A 155 3.28 -6.48 1.75
CA LEU A 155 3.54 -6.86 0.35
C LEU A 155 2.27 -7.41 -0.32
N ASP A 156 1.49 -8.23 0.40
CA ASP A 156 0.20 -8.73 -0.09
C ASP A 156 -0.77 -7.59 -0.38
N ASN A 157 -0.93 -6.67 0.57
CA ASN A 157 -1.83 -5.53 0.44
C ASN A 157 -1.43 -4.60 -0.71
N VAL A 158 -0.14 -4.25 -0.85
CA VAL A 158 0.31 -3.33 -1.92
C VAL A 158 0.15 -3.96 -3.30
N LEU A 159 0.44 -5.25 -3.48
CA LEU A 159 0.28 -5.94 -4.76
C LEU A 159 -1.20 -6.09 -5.14
N LYS A 160 -2.07 -6.46 -4.18
CA LYS A 160 -3.53 -6.47 -4.39
C LYS A 160 -4.08 -5.09 -4.71
N SER A 161 -3.55 -4.04 -4.09
CA SER A 161 -3.95 -2.65 -4.38
C SER A 161 -3.53 -2.19 -5.77
N ALA A 162 -2.35 -2.64 -6.24
CA ALA A 162 -1.85 -2.31 -7.57
C ALA A 162 -2.56 -3.09 -8.68
N ARG A 163 -3.06 -4.30 -8.41
CA ARG A 163 -3.62 -5.18 -9.45
C ARG A 163 -4.82 -4.58 -10.21
N PRO A 164 -5.86 -4.00 -9.56
CA PRO A 164 -6.97 -3.34 -10.25
C PRO A 164 -6.55 -2.16 -11.14
N LEU A 165 -5.42 -1.53 -10.82
CA LEU A 165 -4.87 -0.40 -11.59
C LEU A 165 -4.07 -0.85 -12.82
N THR A 166 -3.78 -2.15 -12.93
CA THR A 166 -2.82 -2.68 -13.88
C THR A 166 -3.54 -3.43 -15.00
N THR A 167 -3.41 -2.95 -16.23
CA THR A 167 -4.05 -3.58 -17.42
C THR A 167 -3.14 -4.61 -18.08
N GLY A 168 -1.83 -4.43 -17.97
CA GLY A 168 -0.80 -5.37 -18.42
C GLY A 168 -0.27 -6.22 -17.26
N LYS A 169 1.05 -6.33 -17.16
CA LYS A 169 1.75 -7.10 -16.14
C LYS A 169 1.95 -6.29 -14.86
N LEU A 170 1.79 -6.95 -13.72
CA LEU A 170 2.22 -6.45 -12.42
C LEU A 170 3.63 -6.98 -12.13
N ILE A 171 4.59 -6.06 -11.99
CA ILE A 171 6.00 -6.33 -11.75
C ILE A 171 6.35 -5.93 -10.32
N ALA A 172 6.73 -6.90 -9.48
CA ALA A 172 7.12 -6.67 -8.09
C ALA A 172 8.65 -6.62 -7.97
N VAL A 173 9.19 -5.53 -7.41
CA VAL A 173 10.60 -5.40 -7.02
C VAL A 173 10.65 -5.26 -5.51
N PHE A 174 11.28 -6.20 -4.81
CA PHE A 174 11.26 -6.20 -3.36
C PHE A 174 12.49 -6.90 -2.77
N GLY A 175 12.77 -6.59 -1.49
CA GLY A 175 13.86 -7.18 -0.75
C GLY A 175 13.51 -7.42 0.71
N CYS A 176 14.43 -8.06 1.43
CA CYS A 176 14.34 -8.28 2.86
C CYS A 176 15.58 -7.71 3.55
N GLY A 177 15.41 -7.14 4.74
CA GLY A 177 16.52 -6.68 5.57
C GLY A 177 17.30 -7.84 6.20
N GLY A 178 18.62 -7.71 6.28
CA GLY A 178 19.48 -8.58 7.08
C GLY A 178 19.51 -8.19 8.55
N ASP A 179 20.08 -9.05 9.39
CA ASP A 179 20.14 -8.95 10.86
C ASP A 179 18.77 -8.70 11.51
N ARG A 180 17.71 -9.23 10.87
CA ARG A 180 16.32 -9.09 11.27
C ARG A 180 15.58 -10.41 11.09
N ASP A 181 14.28 -10.39 11.37
CA ASP A 181 13.39 -11.52 11.18
C ASP A 181 13.56 -12.17 9.79
N LYS A 182 14.04 -13.42 9.82
CA LYS A 182 14.22 -14.27 8.64
C LYS A 182 12.95 -15.02 8.26
N THR A 183 12.03 -15.21 9.21
CA THR A 183 10.83 -16.03 9.01
C THR A 183 9.91 -15.45 7.95
N LYS A 184 9.90 -14.12 7.78
CA LYS A 184 9.15 -13.46 6.71
C LYS A 184 9.70 -13.64 5.30
N ARG A 185 10.99 -13.96 5.13
CA ARG A 185 11.67 -14.00 3.82
C ARG A 185 10.97 -14.94 2.82
N PRO A 186 10.76 -16.23 3.15
CA PRO A 186 10.04 -17.13 2.24
C PRO A 186 8.56 -16.73 2.08
N LEU A 187 7.92 -16.15 3.10
CA LEU A 187 6.53 -15.70 3.00
C LEU A 187 6.38 -14.56 1.99
N MET A 188 7.27 -13.57 2.04
CA MET A 188 7.31 -12.48 1.07
C MET A 188 7.62 -12.99 -0.34
N GLY A 189 8.54 -13.96 -0.47
CA GLY A 189 8.80 -14.67 -1.72
C GLY A 189 7.54 -15.27 -2.33
N ARG A 190 6.83 -16.10 -1.55
CA ARG A 190 5.57 -16.72 -1.96
C ARG A 190 4.54 -15.68 -2.44
N ILE A 191 4.34 -14.62 -1.66
CA ILE A 191 3.38 -13.57 -1.97
C ILE A 191 3.71 -12.89 -3.31
N ALA A 192 4.97 -12.51 -3.52
CA ALA A 192 5.39 -11.91 -4.78
C ALA A 192 5.17 -12.87 -5.97
N LYS A 193 5.52 -14.15 -5.80
CA LYS A 193 5.36 -15.18 -6.83
C LYS A 193 3.88 -15.43 -7.19
N THR A 194 2.99 -15.35 -6.23
CA THR A 194 1.55 -15.61 -6.42
C THR A 194 0.80 -14.39 -6.97
N LEU A 195 1.15 -13.18 -6.53
CA LEU A 195 0.36 -11.98 -6.82
C LEU A 195 0.89 -11.11 -7.97
N SER A 196 2.09 -11.38 -8.47
CA SER A 196 2.70 -10.64 -9.59
C SER A 196 2.83 -11.51 -10.84
N ASP A 197 3.01 -10.87 -11.99
CA ASP A 197 3.36 -11.53 -13.24
C ASP A 197 4.88 -11.67 -13.41
N ILE A 198 5.64 -10.75 -12.78
CA ILE A 198 7.10 -10.78 -12.69
C ILE A 198 7.51 -10.40 -11.27
N ALA A 199 8.32 -11.24 -10.63
CA ALA A 199 8.88 -10.98 -9.31
C ALA A 199 10.40 -10.84 -9.39
N ILE A 200 10.94 -9.72 -8.92
CA ILE A 200 12.37 -9.43 -8.87
C ILE A 200 12.77 -9.32 -7.40
N ALA A 201 13.42 -10.37 -6.90
CA ALA A 201 13.99 -10.39 -5.56
C ALA A 201 15.34 -9.69 -5.57
N THR A 202 15.50 -8.70 -4.70
CA THR A 202 16.69 -7.86 -4.59
C THR A 202 17.11 -7.59 -3.16
N SER A 203 18.28 -7.00 -2.97
CA SER A 203 18.70 -6.43 -1.70
C SER A 203 17.81 -5.25 -1.27
N ASP A 204 17.59 -5.14 0.04
CA ASP A 204 17.08 -3.95 0.73
C ASP A 204 18.18 -3.42 1.64
N ASN A 205 18.09 -3.61 2.96
CA ASN A 205 19.15 -3.26 3.91
C ASN A 205 19.83 -4.56 4.38
N PRO A 206 20.81 -5.11 3.64
CA PRO A 206 21.42 -6.40 3.97
C PRO A 206 22.23 -6.35 5.28
N ARG A 207 22.67 -5.16 5.72
CA ARG A 207 23.48 -4.99 6.93
C ARG A 207 24.68 -5.93 6.89
N THR A 208 24.93 -6.70 7.95
CA THR A 208 26.09 -7.58 8.03
C THR A 208 25.86 -8.96 7.40
N GLU A 209 24.63 -9.29 6.99
CA GLU A 209 24.33 -10.53 6.26
C GLU A 209 24.78 -10.45 4.80
N ASN A 210 25.16 -11.60 4.25
CA ASN A 210 25.39 -11.74 2.81
C ASN A 210 24.06 -11.55 2.05
N PRO A 211 23.95 -10.56 1.13
CA PRO A 211 22.74 -10.34 0.32
C PRO A 211 22.28 -11.60 -0.41
N ASP A 212 23.21 -12.42 -0.91
CA ASP A 212 22.87 -13.65 -1.62
C ASP A 212 22.19 -14.68 -0.72
N ALA A 213 22.60 -14.76 0.54
CA ALA A 213 21.97 -15.67 1.51
C ALA A 213 20.53 -15.21 1.84
N ILE A 214 20.30 -13.89 1.92
CA ILE A 214 18.95 -13.35 2.10
C ILE A 214 18.07 -13.69 0.89
N LEU A 215 18.62 -13.57 -0.32
CA LEU A 215 17.91 -13.91 -1.55
C LEU A 215 17.61 -15.41 -1.65
N ASP A 216 18.50 -16.28 -1.20
CA ASP A 216 18.25 -17.72 -1.12
C ASP A 216 17.00 -18.03 -0.27
N ASP A 217 16.90 -17.41 0.91
CA ASP A 217 15.74 -17.58 1.81
C ASP A 217 14.43 -17.09 1.15
N VAL A 218 14.48 -15.97 0.43
CA VAL A 218 13.32 -15.41 -0.29
C VAL A 218 12.89 -16.33 -1.44
N LEU A 219 13.84 -16.79 -2.25
CA LEU A 219 13.58 -17.63 -3.42
C LEU A 219 13.10 -19.04 -3.04
N ALA A 220 13.51 -19.56 -1.88
CA ALA A 220 12.96 -20.80 -1.34
C ALA A 220 11.43 -20.75 -1.24
N GLY A 221 10.89 -19.63 -0.75
CA GLY A 221 9.45 -19.41 -0.67
C GLY A 221 8.73 -19.27 -2.01
N MET A 222 9.45 -18.89 -3.08
CA MET A 222 8.90 -18.82 -4.45
C MET A 222 8.87 -20.17 -5.16
N THR A 223 9.78 -21.07 -4.80
CA THR A 223 9.88 -22.40 -5.43
C THR A 223 8.68 -23.27 -5.04
N ASP A 224 8.23 -23.15 -3.80
CA ASP A 224 7.10 -23.92 -3.24
C ASP A 224 5.73 -23.25 -3.44
N ALA A 225 5.69 -22.10 -4.13
CA ALA A 225 4.48 -21.30 -4.27
C ALA A 225 3.71 -21.63 -5.55
N ASP A 226 2.40 -21.75 -5.43
CA ASP A 226 1.50 -21.71 -6.58
C ASP A 226 1.49 -20.29 -7.16
N GLY A 227 2.12 -20.11 -8.31
CA GLY A 227 2.22 -18.83 -9.01
C GLY A 227 2.95 -18.93 -10.34
N SER A 228 2.49 -18.20 -11.35
CA SER A 228 3.07 -18.21 -12.69
C SER A 228 4.09 -17.10 -12.93
N ALA A 229 4.41 -16.29 -11.91
CA ALA A 229 5.31 -15.15 -12.09
C ALA A 229 6.68 -15.56 -12.65
N THR A 230 7.22 -14.80 -13.59
CA THR A 230 8.62 -14.95 -13.98
C THR A 230 9.49 -14.40 -12.85
N VAL A 231 10.44 -15.19 -12.35
CA VAL A 231 11.27 -14.81 -11.19
C VAL A 231 12.65 -14.38 -11.64
N TYR A 232 13.10 -13.24 -11.15
CA TYR A 232 14.46 -12.73 -11.28
C TYR A 232 15.10 -12.58 -9.90
N ARG A 233 16.40 -12.86 -9.86
CA ARG A 233 17.28 -12.61 -8.73
C ARG A 233 18.31 -11.58 -9.16
N GLU A 234 18.35 -10.43 -8.48
CA GLU A 234 19.34 -9.39 -8.74
C GLU A 234 19.67 -8.71 -7.42
N ALA A 235 20.89 -8.90 -6.90
CA ALA A 235 21.25 -8.41 -5.58
C ALA A 235 21.44 -6.89 -5.54
N ASP A 236 21.86 -6.25 -6.64
CA ASP A 236 22.00 -4.81 -6.69
C ASP A 236 20.63 -4.15 -6.91
N ARG A 237 20.18 -3.37 -5.92
CA ARG A 237 18.82 -2.79 -5.93
C ARG A 237 18.59 -1.83 -7.08
N ARG A 238 19.60 -1.05 -7.49
CA ARG A 238 19.49 -0.17 -8.66
C ARG A 238 19.34 -1.00 -9.94
N THR A 239 20.13 -2.05 -10.09
CA THR A 239 20.07 -2.97 -11.23
C THR A 239 18.74 -3.71 -11.30
N ALA A 240 18.18 -4.11 -10.15
CA ALA A 240 16.85 -4.71 -10.08
C ALA A 240 15.74 -3.74 -10.55
N ILE A 241 15.80 -2.47 -10.12
CA ILE A 241 14.88 -1.42 -10.58
C ILE A 241 15.08 -1.16 -12.09
N ALA A 242 16.32 -1.10 -12.56
CA ALA A 242 16.67 -0.96 -13.97
C ALA A 242 16.07 -2.09 -14.82
N LEU A 243 16.18 -3.34 -14.33
CA LEU A 243 15.63 -4.52 -14.95
C LEU A 243 14.10 -4.42 -15.03
N ALA A 244 13.42 -4.05 -13.94
CA ALA A 244 11.97 -3.86 -13.94
C ALA A 244 11.52 -2.84 -14.99
N VAL A 245 12.19 -1.68 -15.03
CA VAL A 245 11.94 -0.63 -16.04
C VAL A 245 12.17 -1.13 -17.46
N SER A 246 13.18 -1.98 -17.68
CA SER A 246 13.47 -2.55 -19.00
C SER A 246 12.44 -3.58 -19.46
N LEU A 247 11.77 -4.26 -18.53
CA LEU A 247 10.76 -5.28 -18.79
C LEU A 247 9.36 -4.71 -18.98
N ALA A 248 9.11 -3.48 -18.50
CA ALA A 248 7.79 -2.87 -18.51
C ALA A 248 7.33 -2.42 -19.90
N ALA A 249 6.07 -2.71 -20.20
CA ALA A 249 5.35 -2.31 -21.40
C ALA A 249 4.18 -1.36 -21.05
N PRO A 250 3.60 -0.64 -22.03
CA PRO A 250 2.44 0.22 -21.78
C PRO A 250 1.31 -0.54 -21.08
N GLY A 251 0.77 0.03 -20.02
CA GLY A 251 -0.28 -0.58 -19.20
C GLY A 251 0.20 -1.52 -18.09
N ASP A 252 1.50 -1.82 -18.03
CA ASP A 252 2.13 -2.52 -16.90
C ASP A 252 2.23 -1.61 -15.67
N THR A 253 2.40 -2.22 -14.50
CA THR A 253 2.67 -1.52 -13.23
C THR A 253 3.87 -2.16 -12.55
N ILE A 254 4.85 -1.34 -12.18
CA ILE A 254 5.97 -1.72 -11.32
C ILE A 254 5.66 -1.29 -9.90
N VAL A 255 5.74 -2.22 -8.94
CA VAL A 255 5.70 -1.94 -7.50
C VAL A 255 7.08 -2.17 -6.92
N ILE A 256 7.72 -1.11 -6.42
CA ILE A 256 9.00 -1.15 -5.71
C ILE A 256 8.70 -1.08 -4.21
N ALA A 257 8.85 -2.21 -3.52
CA ALA A 257 8.49 -2.38 -2.12
C ALA A 257 9.73 -2.48 -1.21
N GLY A 258 9.56 -2.04 0.04
CA GLY A 258 10.50 -2.23 1.14
C GLY A 258 10.95 -0.92 1.78
N LYS A 259 11.49 0.00 0.97
CA LYS A 259 12.17 1.21 1.49
C LYS A 259 11.25 2.42 1.60
N GLY A 260 10.23 2.53 0.75
CA GLY A 260 9.29 3.65 0.79
C GLY A 260 9.97 5.01 0.74
N HIS A 261 9.99 5.72 1.87
CA HIS A 261 10.60 7.04 2.00
C HIS A 261 12.05 7.02 2.49
N GLU A 262 12.60 5.85 2.82
CA GLU A 262 14.01 5.73 3.18
C GLU A 262 14.88 6.15 2.01
N THR A 263 15.87 7.00 2.29
CA THR A 263 16.80 7.56 1.31
C THR A 263 18.22 7.00 1.47
N TYR A 264 18.33 5.79 2.02
CA TYR A 264 19.61 5.13 2.29
C TYR A 264 19.53 3.62 2.11
N GLN A 265 20.69 2.99 1.93
CA GLN A 265 20.88 1.55 1.96
C GLN A 265 22.03 1.19 2.91
N ILE A 266 21.82 0.20 3.79
CA ILE A 266 22.83 -0.24 4.77
C ILE A 266 23.53 -1.51 4.29
N VAL A 267 24.84 -1.44 4.06
CA VAL A 267 25.69 -2.58 3.67
C VAL A 267 26.86 -2.69 4.65
N GLY A 268 27.01 -3.84 5.29
CA GLY A 268 27.86 -4.00 6.47
C GLY A 268 27.41 -3.06 7.59
N THR A 269 28.32 -2.19 8.00
CA THR A 269 28.08 -1.13 8.99
C THR A 269 27.98 0.25 8.36
N GLU A 270 28.05 0.35 7.04
CA GLU A 270 28.04 1.62 6.30
C GLU A 270 26.65 1.94 5.75
N THR A 271 26.35 3.23 5.65
CA THR A 271 25.09 3.75 5.11
C THR A 271 25.37 4.54 3.84
N PHE A 272 24.79 4.08 2.72
CA PHE A 272 24.95 4.67 1.41
C PHE A 272 23.69 5.43 1.00
N PRO A 273 23.77 6.61 0.35
CA PRO A 273 22.59 7.28 -0.20
C PRO A 273 21.89 6.42 -1.24
N PHE A 274 20.59 6.15 -1.05
CA PHE A 274 19.79 5.35 -1.97
C PHE A 274 18.29 5.64 -1.77
N ASP A 275 17.63 6.26 -2.74
CA ASP A 275 16.19 6.52 -2.71
C ASP A 275 15.52 5.84 -3.91
N ASP A 276 14.62 4.88 -3.63
CA ASP A 276 13.89 4.12 -4.66
C ASP A 276 13.19 5.03 -5.67
N ARG A 277 12.65 6.17 -5.24
CA ARG A 277 11.93 7.11 -6.09
C ARG A 277 12.87 7.83 -7.04
N GLN A 278 14.03 8.25 -6.52
CA GLN A 278 15.06 8.90 -7.32
C GLN A 278 15.64 7.90 -8.33
N VAL A 279 15.99 6.70 -7.88
CA VAL A 279 16.52 5.65 -8.75
C VAL A 279 15.50 5.33 -9.83
N ALA A 280 14.25 5.00 -9.49
CA ALA A 280 13.21 4.71 -10.48
C ALA A 280 13.07 5.82 -11.54
N ARG A 281 13.06 7.09 -11.11
CA ARG A 281 13.02 8.24 -12.03
C ARG A 281 14.22 8.27 -12.98
N GLU A 282 15.44 8.13 -12.45
CA GLU A 282 16.67 8.11 -13.25
C GLU A 282 16.67 6.96 -14.27
N GLU A 283 16.24 5.77 -13.85
CA GLU A 283 16.18 4.56 -14.68
C GLU A 283 15.15 4.72 -15.82
N ILE A 284 13.98 5.30 -15.53
CA ILE A 284 12.96 5.63 -16.54
C ILE A 284 13.49 6.64 -17.56
N GLU A 285 14.08 7.75 -17.09
CA GLU A 285 14.62 8.78 -17.96
C GLU A 285 15.76 8.25 -18.84
N ARG A 286 16.59 7.33 -18.32
CA ARG A 286 17.62 6.66 -19.10
C ARG A 286 17.02 5.75 -20.17
N ALA A 287 16.00 4.97 -19.83
CA ALA A 287 15.31 4.10 -20.79
C ALA A 287 14.67 4.91 -21.93
N ALA A 288 14.12 6.09 -21.63
CA ALA A 288 13.56 6.99 -22.64
C ALA A 288 14.63 7.52 -23.62
N LYS A 289 15.83 7.86 -23.15
CA LYS A 289 16.95 8.35 -23.98
C LYS A 289 17.58 7.27 -24.87
N GLY A 290 17.41 6.00 -24.50
CA GLY A 290 17.93 4.85 -25.24
C GLY A 290 16.98 4.28 -26.30
N LYS A 291 15.75 4.79 -26.42
CA LYS A 291 14.82 4.41 -27.49
C LYS A 291 15.17 5.21 -28.76
N PRO A 292 15.42 4.53 -29.91
CA PRO A 292 15.81 5.17 -31.17
C PRO A 292 14.72 6.07 -31.75
#